data_AF-A0A3N4SQE4-F1
#
_entry.id   AF-A0A3N4SQE4-F1
#
_cell.length_a   1.000
_cell.length_b   1.000
_cell.length_c   1.000
_cell.angle_alpha   90.00
_cell.angle_beta   90.00
_cell.angle_gamma   90.00
#
_symmetry.space_group_name_H-M   'P 1'
#
loop_
_entity.id
_entity.type
_entity.pdbx_description
1 polymer ?
#
loop_
_entity_poly.entity_id
_entity_poly.type
_entity_poly.pdbx_seq_one_letter_code
_entity_poly.pdbx_strand_id
1 'polypeptide(L)'
;MPAHSAPPHLFFLTQPKGNGAILFSMRGTLRGPELSKIGTFEDHDESQLLAATLNAALQGGAGALAKVHGCSASLPGPLRKAITDIADEIEDTHRDAPRARAARRAARAVTENLGQLNAAVFSLFSASHCGSCLSCGCNVAEDCAKCAVCGSSPRGRGCGDCGGVGVTPRTAFVLHRQLRDLADKTYRAAYDPDFWEHSVPVSAGTQSDWFLLHCARAYDDLAADLLAGGIPEPRCLAESVLFGYAVDGIGGFSIESVHADEVYQTLPTSRFDYDWEFLANESGLLDVSDRAHDFLEADVAEEDLWDEWFKPYTDVEARDTNRGFCC
;
A
#
# COMPACT_ATOMS: atom_id res chain seq x y z
N MET A 1 21.55 8.54 -28.28
CA MET A 1 20.60 8.15 -27.20
C MET A 1 21.33 8.34 -25.88
N PRO A 2 20.92 9.24 -24.99
CA PRO A 2 21.62 9.42 -23.74
C PRO A 2 21.35 8.20 -22.85
N ALA A 3 22.41 7.67 -22.24
CA ALA A 3 22.33 6.55 -21.31
C ALA A 3 21.34 6.90 -20.19
N HIS A 4 20.30 6.08 -20.02
CA HIS A 4 19.44 6.17 -18.86
C HIS A 4 20.30 5.96 -17.62
N SER A 5 20.59 7.04 -16.88
CA SER A 5 21.25 6.95 -15.58
C SER A 5 20.42 6.05 -14.71
N ALA A 6 21.01 4.98 -14.17
CA ALA A 6 20.36 4.09 -13.22
C ALA A 6 19.72 4.92 -12.09
N PRO A 7 18.55 4.51 -11.56
CA PRO A 7 17.94 5.20 -10.44
C PRO A 7 18.95 5.28 -9.27
N PRO A 8 19.19 6.48 -8.71
CA PRO A 8 20.25 6.70 -7.74
C PRO A 8 20.01 5.92 -6.45
N HIS A 9 18.76 5.62 -6.14
CA HIS A 9 18.31 4.93 -4.95
C HIS A 9 17.33 3.81 -5.34
N LEU A 10 17.53 2.63 -4.78
CA LEU A 10 16.72 1.43 -5.02
C LEU A 10 15.92 1.03 -3.78
N PHE A 11 16.52 1.17 -2.59
CA PHE A 11 15.90 0.78 -1.33
C PHE A 11 16.61 1.42 -0.15
N PHE A 12 15.93 1.54 0.97
CA PHE A 12 16.44 2.00 2.25
C PHE A 12 16.17 0.94 3.31
N LEU A 13 17.19 0.63 4.11
CA LEU A 13 17.08 -0.37 5.16
C LEU A 13 17.78 0.08 6.43
N THR A 14 17.32 -0.47 7.54
CA THR A 14 17.84 -0.19 8.87
C THR A 14 18.55 -1.39 9.44
N GLN A 15 19.68 -1.18 10.09
CA GLN A 15 20.37 -2.20 10.88
C GLN A 15 20.36 -1.77 12.36
N PRO A 16 19.83 -2.60 13.28
CA PRO A 16 19.89 -2.32 14.71
C PRO A 16 21.33 -2.12 15.20
N LYS A 17 21.54 -1.15 16.09
CA LYS A 17 22.83 -0.88 16.72
C LYS A 17 22.64 -0.40 18.16
N GLY A 18 22.76 -1.32 19.13
CA GLY A 18 22.47 -1.01 20.53
C GLY A 18 20.99 -0.67 20.69
N ASN A 19 20.68 0.48 21.30
CA ASN A 19 19.30 0.97 21.44
C ASN A 19 18.80 1.74 20.21
N GLY A 20 19.66 2.02 19.24
CA GLY A 20 19.33 2.78 18.02
C GLY A 20 19.50 1.95 16.75
N ALA A 21 19.68 2.64 15.62
CA ALA A 21 19.83 1.99 14.33
C ALA A 21 20.77 2.75 13.38
N ILE A 22 21.26 2.06 12.36
CA ILE A 22 21.96 2.65 11.23
C ILE A 22 21.03 2.59 10.01
N LEU A 23 20.79 3.73 9.38
CA LEU A 23 20.07 3.81 8.11
C LEU A 23 21.06 3.68 6.95
N PHE A 24 20.75 2.81 6.01
CA PHE A 24 21.48 2.61 4.78
C PHE A 24 20.59 2.89 3.57
N SER A 25 21.24 3.29 2.48
CA SER A 25 20.63 3.32 1.16
C SER A 25 21.33 2.34 0.24
N MET A 26 20.55 1.53 -0.45
CA MET A 26 20.99 0.72 -1.57
C MET A 26 20.82 1.53 -2.86
N ARG A 27 21.92 1.71 -3.59
CA ARG A 27 22.00 2.50 -4.82
C ARG A 27 22.30 1.60 -6.02
N GLY A 28 21.66 1.86 -7.16
CA GLY A 28 21.96 1.15 -8.40
C GLY A 28 23.22 1.72 -9.05
N THR A 29 24.28 0.92 -9.21
CA THR A 29 25.50 1.32 -9.93
C THR A 29 25.71 0.45 -11.17
N LEU A 30 26.62 0.87 -12.06
CA LEU A 30 27.04 0.07 -13.22
C LEU A 30 27.68 -1.28 -12.83
N ARG A 31 28.12 -1.44 -11.58
CA ARG A 31 28.74 -2.66 -11.05
C ARG A 31 27.78 -3.52 -10.23
N GLY A 32 26.51 -3.10 -10.10
CA GLY A 32 25.52 -3.73 -9.25
C GLY A 32 25.05 -2.83 -8.09
N PRO A 33 24.16 -3.34 -7.23
CA PRO A 33 23.68 -2.59 -6.08
C PRO A 33 24.79 -2.37 -5.06
N GLU A 34 24.96 -1.13 -4.60
CA GLU A 34 25.92 -0.77 -3.55
C GLU A 34 25.18 -0.23 -2.33
N LEU A 35 25.60 -0.64 -1.13
CA LEU A 35 25.02 -0.18 0.12
C LEU A 35 25.86 0.94 0.72
N SER A 36 25.24 2.09 0.97
CA SER A 36 25.88 3.27 1.55
C SER A 36 25.23 3.65 2.87
N LYS A 37 26.03 3.89 3.91
CA LYS A 37 25.54 4.39 5.20
C LYS A 37 25.08 5.85 5.04
N ILE A 38 23.86 6.14 5.48
CA ILE A 38 23.33 7.51 5.54
C ILE A 38 23.63 8.13 6.91
N GLY A 39 23.30 7.42 8.00
CA GLY A 39 23.46 7.97 9.34
C GLY A 39 23.14 6.98 10.44
N THR A 40 23.30 7.43 11.69
CA THR A 40 22.97 6.67 12.89
C THR A 40 21.85 7.40 13.62
N PHE A 41 20.86 6.64 14.08
CA PHE A 41 19.71 7.08 14.86
C PHE A 41 19.85 6.57 16.28
N GLU A 42 19.40 7.36 17.25
CA GLU A 42 19.34 6.96 18.66
C GLU A 42 18.13 6.07 18.93
N ASP A 43 17.05 6.27 18.17
CA ASP A 43 15.82 5.51 18.21
C ASP A 43 15.72 4.60 16.97
N HIS A 44 15.52 3.31 17.22
CA HIS A 44 15.35 2.31 16.17
C HIS A 44 14.05 2.52 15.37
N ASP A 45 12.97 2.90 16.03
CA ASP A 45 11.64 3.01 15.41
C ASP A 45 11.57 4.26 14.53
N GLU A 46 12.20 5.36 14.95
CA GLU A 46 12.38 6.55 14.11
C GLU A 46 13.15 6.22 12.83
N SER A 47 14.22 5.42 12.93
CA SER A 47 14.98 4.99 11.76
C SER A 47 14.16 4.09 10.83
N GLN A 48 13.38 3.16 11.38
CA GLN A 48 12.54 2.25 10.60
C GLN A 48 11.43 3.00 9.87
N LEU A 49 10.76 3.91 10.56
CA LEU A 49 9.72 4.75 9.97
C LEU A 49 10.30 5.60 8.84
N LEU A 50 11.48 6.20 9.03
CA LEU A 50 12.10 6.99 7.97
C LEU A 50 12.51 6.14 6.77
N ALA A 51 13.07 4.95 6.98
CA ALA A 51 13.39 4.01 5.91
C ALA A 51 12.12 3.60 5.13
N ALA A 52 11.04 3.27 5.84
CA ALA A 52 9.76 2.95 5.24
C ALA A 52 9.21 4.14 4.42
N THR A 53 9.28 5.36 4.96
CA THR A 53 8.79 6.58 4.28
C THR A 53 9.59 6.86 3.01
N LEU A 54 10.92 6.70 3.05
CA LEU A 54 11.78 6.84 1.89
C LEU A 54 11.52 5.76 0.83
N ASN A 55 11.28 4.52 1.25
CA ASN A 55 10.91 3.43 0.34
C ASN A 55 9.55 3.68 -0.33
N ALA A 56 8.56 4.15 0.41
CA ALA A 56 7.27 4.58 -0.15
C ALA A 56 7.46 5.75 -1.13
N ALA A 57 8.31 6.72 -0.79
CA ALA A 57 8.65 7.83 -1.68
C ALA A 57 9.29 7.35 -2.99
N LEU A 58 10.21 6.38 -2.97
CA LEU A 58 10.80 5.79 -4.19
C LEU A 58 9.75 5.13 -5.09
N GLN A 59 8.69 4.60 -4.49
CA GLN A 59 7.63 3.89 -5.22
C GLN A 59 6.51 4.82 -5.69
N GLY A 60 6.56 6.11 -5.35
CA GLY A 60 5.56 7.11 -5.73
C GLY A 60 4.38 7.21 -4.76
N GLY A 61 4.52 6.74 -3.52
CA GLY A 61 3.47 6.82 -2.52
C GLY A 61 2.98 8.26 -2.30
N ALA A 62 1.65 8.42 -2.29
CA ALA A 62 1.02 9.73 -2.12
C ALA A 62 1.40 10.34 -0.76
N GLY A 63 1.88 11.59 -0.77
CA GLY A 63 2.28 12.30 0.44
C GLY A 63 3.56 11.79 1.12
N ALA A 64 4.22 10.74 0.59
CA ALA A 64 5.40 10.15 1.22
C ALA A 64 6.55 11.16 1.35
N LEU A 65 6.84 11.96 0.31
CA LEU A 65 7.89 12.99 0.37
C LEU A 65 7.60 14.07 1.42
N ALA A 66 6.34 14.53 1.53
CA ALA A 66 5.94 15.48 2.57
C ALA A 66 6.19 14.89 3.97
N LYS A 67 5.91 13.60 4.15
CA LYS A 67 6.19 12.87 5.39
C LYS A 67 7.69 12.70 5.66
N VAL A 68 8.52 12.47 4.62
CA VAL A 68 10.00 12.47 4.76
C VAL A 68 10.47 13.81 5.31
N HIS A 69 10.01 14.93 4.74
CA HIS A 69 10.38 16.26 5.23
C HIS A 69 9.93 16.48 6.68
N GLY A 70 8.71 16.06 7.02
CA GLY A 70 8.19 16.11 8.39
C GLY A 70 9.05 15.33 9.39
N CYS A 71 9.36 14.06 9.09
CA CYS A 71 10.24 13.21 9.90
C CYS A 71 11.67 13.77 10.00
N SER A 72 12.17 14.42 8.95
CA SER A 72 13.54 14.95 8.94
C SER A 72 13.74 16.22 9.78
N ALA A 73 12.65 16.95 10.11
CA ALA A 73 12.72 18.25 10.77
C ALA A 73 13.31 18.19 12.19
N SER A 74 13.10 17.09 12.91
CA SER A 74 13.68 16.83 14.24
C SER A 74 15.13 16.35 14.20
N LEU A 75 15.62 15.86 13.06
CA LEU A 75 16.92 15.18 12.97
C LEU A 75 18.11 16.15 13.14
N PRO A 76 19.27 15.66 13.60
CA PRO A 76 20.50 16.45 13.67
C PRO A 76 20.93 17.00 12.31
N GLY A 77 21.52 18.19 12.28
CA GLY A 77 21.82 18.94 11.04
C GLY A 77 22.47 18.14 9.89
N PRO A 78 23.54 17.36 10.12
CA PRO A 78 24.15 16.55 9.06
C PRO A 78 23.22 15.47 8.50
N LEU A 79 22.45 14.81 9.37
CA LEU A 79 21.50 13.77 8.99
C LEU A 79 20.29 14.36 8.28
N ARG A 80 19.72 15.45 8.83
CA ARG A 80 18.63 16.20 8.19
C ARG A 80 19.00 16.62 6.78
N LYS A 81 20.21 17.16 6.60
CA LYS A 81 20.70 17.55 5.28
C LYS A 81 20.76 16.35 4.33
N ALA A 82 21.38 15.24 4.75
CA ALA A 82 21.46 14.04 3.93
C ALA A 82 20.08 13.50 3.51
N ILE A 83 19.11 13.50 4.42
CA ILE A 83 17.74 13.06 4.13
C ILE A 83 17.00 14.03 3.19
N THR A 84 17.22 15.33 3.34
CA THR A 84 16.65 16.35 2.45
C THR A 84 17.22 16.23 1.05
N ASP A 85 18.55 16.10 0.92
CA ASP A 85 19.23 15.90 -0.36
C ASP A 85 18.69 14.64 -1.08
N ILE A 86 18.45 13.54 -0.34
CA ILE A 86 17.84 12.32 -0.87
C ILE A 86 16.39 12.56 -1.33
N ALA A 87 15.58 13.27 -0.55
CA ALA A 87 14.19 13.58 -0.90
C ALA A 87 14.12 14.39 -2.20
N ASP A 88 14.99 15.40 -2.34
CA ASP A 88 15.11 16.22 -3.54
C ASP A 88 15.52 15.39 -4.76
N GLU A 89 16.47 14.44 -4.61
CA GLU A 89 16.86 13.51 -5.68
C GLU A 89 15.70 12.61 -6.15
N ILE A 90 14.86 12.15 -5.22
CA ILE A 90 13.66 11.35 -5.51
C ILE A 90 12.63 12.22 -6.24
N GLU A 91 12.36 13.43 -5.74
CA GLU A 91 11.43 14.37 -6.36
C GLU A 91 11.86 14.71 -7.79
N ASP A 92 13.14 15.02 -8.01
CA ASP A 92 13.72 15.27 -9.32
C ASP A 92 13.54 14.10 -10.28
N THR A 93 13.74 12.88 -9.80
CA THR A 93 13.52 11.67 -10.59
C THR A 93 12.04 11.51 -10.97
N HIS A 94 11.13 11.95 -10.09
CA HIS A 94 9.69 11.89 -10.31
C HIS A 94 9.13 12.97 -11.24
N ARG A 95 9.84 14.08 -11.48
CA ARG A 95 9.41 15.11 -12.44
C ARG A 95 9.39 14.62 -13.88
N ASP A 96 10.21 13.62 -14.21
CA ASP A 96 10.32 13.04 -15.55
C ASP A 96 9.61 11.67 -15.61
N ALA A 97 8.44 11.60 -16.25
CA ALA A 97 7.57 10.42 -16.21
C ALA A 97 8.26 9.11 -16.65
N PRO A 98 9.02 9.05 -17.75
CA PRO A 98 9.87 7.91 -18.08
C PRO A 98 10.85 7.48 -16.98
N ARG A 99 11.60 8.42 -16.38
CA ARG A 99 12.53 8.11 -15.28
C ARG A 99 11.81 7.66 -14.03
N ALA A 100 10.71 8.31 -13.67
CA ALA A 100 9.86 7.96 -12.55
C ALA A 100 9.38 6.50 -12.66
N ARG A 101 8.86 6.11 -13.84
CA ARG A 101 8.41 4.73 -14.10
C ARG A 101 9.55 3.72 -13.96
N ALA A 102 10.72 4.02 -14.54
CA ALA A 102 11.88 3.13 -14.43
C ALA A 102 12.36 2.98 -12.98
N ALA A 103 12.43 4.08 -12.22
CA ALA A 103 12.84 4.07 -10.82
C ALA A 103 11.87 3.28 -9.93
N ARG A 104 10.55 3.54 -10.07
CA ARG A 104 9.51 2.84 -9.31
C ARG A 104 9.52 1.34 -9.57
N ARG A 105 9.68 0.92 -10.84
CA ARG A 105 9.80 -0.50 -11.20
C ARG A 105 11.00 -1.16 -10.53
N ALA A 106 12.17 -0.51 -10.56
CA ALA A 106 13.37 -1.05 -9.93
C ALA A 106 13.22 -1.15 -8.40
N ALA A 107 12.65 -0.13 -7.75
CA ALA A 107 12.41 -0.11 -6.31
C ALA A 107 11.38 -1.16 -5.87
N ARG A 108 10.29 -1.33 -6.62
CA ARG A 108 9.27 -2.37 -6.39
C ARG A 108 9.87 -3.77 -6.51
N ALA A 109 10.58 -4.04 -7.61
CA ALA A 109 11.22 -5.34 -7.83
C ALA A 109 12.18 -5.70 -6.68
N VAL A 110 12.97 -4.74 -6.19
CA VAL A 110 13.83 -4.96 -5.03
C VAL A 110 13.02 -5.26 -3.76
N THR A 111 11.97 -4.47 -3.49
CA THR A 111 11.11 -4.64 -2.32
C THR A 111 10.44 -6.02 -2.31
N GLU A 112 9.88 -6.44 -3.44
CA GLU A 112 9.26 -7.75 -3.65
C GLU A 112 10.25 -8.89 -3.37
N ASN A 113 11.49 -8.78 -3.85
CA ASN A 113 12.53 -9.81 -3.64
C ASN A 113 13.09 -9.87 -2.21
N LEU A 114 13.00 -8.79 -1.43
CA LEU A 114 13.55 -8.76 -0.07
C LEU A 114 12.62 -9.46 0.94
N GLY A 115 11.34 -9.70 0.61
CA GLY A 115 10.40 -10.44 1.45
C GLY A 115 10.17 -9.86 2.85
N GLN A 116 10.62 -8.63 3.11
CA GLN A 116 10.51 -8.00 4.42
C GLN A 116 9.17 -7.28 4.55
N LEU A 117 8.31 -7.82 5.41
CA LEU A 117 7.19 -7.10 6.02
C LEU A 117 7.75 -5.96 6.86
N ASN A 118 7.92 -4.78 6.26
CA ASN A 118 8.21 -3.59 7.04
C ASN A 118 6.89 -3.10 7.63
N ALA A 119 6.50 -3.68 8.77
CA ALA A 119 5.35 -3.27 9.57
C ALA A 119 5.21 -1.74 9.72
N ALA A 120 6.35 -1.03 9.83
CA ALA A 120 6.40 0.43 9.91
C ALA A 120 5.82 1.14 8.67
N VAL A 121 5.69 0.45 7.53
CA VAL A 121 5.08 0.99 6.31
C VAL A 121 3.59 1.28 6.51
N PHE A 122 2.88 0.50 7.33
CA PHE A 122 1.48 0.77 7.61
C PHE A 122 1.31 2.02 8.47
N SER A 123 2.29 2.36 9.30
CA SER A 123 2.34 3.65 10.01
C SER A 123 2.53 4.86 9.06
N LEU A 124 2.77 4.64 7.76
CA LEU A 124 2.78 5.71 6.76
C LEU A 124 1.39 6.22 6.44
N PHE A 125 0.37 5.37 6.52
CA PHE A 125 -1.01 5.77 6.32
C PHE A 125 -1.43 6.79 7.39
N SER A 126 -2.29 7.72 7.01
CA SER A 126 -2.77 8.76 7.92
C SER A 126 -3.76 8.15 8.90
N ALA A 127 -3.45 8.19 10.21
CA ALA A 127 -4.42 7.86 11.25
C ALA A 127 -5.46 8.99 11.44
N SER A 128 -5.12 10.22 11.05
CA SER A 128 -6.02 11.36 11.06
C SER A 128 -5.69 12.31 9.90
N HIS A 129 -6.70 13.03 9.41
CA HIS A 129 -6.53 14.19 8.51
C HIS A 129 -6.76 15.51 9.28
N CYS A 130 -6.65 15.45 10.61
CA CYS A 130 -6.92 16.56 11.49
C CYS A 130 -5.66 17.44 11.63
N GLY A 131 -5.70 18.70 11.20
CA GLY A 131 -4.55 19.60 11.31
C GLY A 131 -4.79 21.04 10.88
N SER A 132 -5.88 21.30 10.17
CA SER A 132 -6.28 22.64 9.70
C SER A 132 -7.75 22.97 9.98
N CYS A 133 -8.45 22.13 10.75
CA CYS A 133 -9.87 22.33 11.02
C CYS A 133 -10.10 23.60 11.85
N LEU A 134 -10.68 24.62 11.21
CA LEU A 134 -11.02 25.89 11.84
C LEU A 134 -12.09 25.74 12.93
N SER A 135 -12.91 24.69 12.83
CA SER A 135 -14.04 24.45 13.72
C SER A 135 -13.68 23.79 15.05
N CYS A 136 -12.58 23.05 15.13
CA CYS A 136 -12.22 22.32 16.36
C CYS A 136 -10.83 22.62 16.91
N GLY A 137 -9.94 23.26 16.13
CA GLY A 137 -8.58 23.60 16.56
C GLY A 137 -7.75 22.39 17.01
N CYS A 138 -8.20 21.18 16.65
CA CYS A 138 -7.65 19.94 17.14
C CYS A 138 -6.25 19.70 16.52
N ASN A 139 -5.35 19.13 17.32
CA ASN A 139 -4.10 18.61 16.81
C ASN A 139 -4.30 17.20 16.19
N VAL A 140 -3.33 16.75 15.37
CA VAL A 140 -3.33 15.43 14.70
C VAL A 140 -3.59 14.28 15.68
N ALA A 141 -3.15 14.42 16.94
CA ALA A 141 -3.27 13.41 17.98
C ALA A 141 -4.70 13.23 18.52
N GLU A 142 -5.57 14.24 18.38
CA GLU A 142 -6.95 14.17 18.85
C GLU A 142 -7.95 13.66 17.80
N ASP A 143 -7.47 13.36 16.57
CA ASP A 143 -8.26 12.80 15.44
C ASP A 143 -9.66 13.42 15.27
N CYS A 144 -9.72 14.74 15.46
CA CYS A 144 -10.95 15.53 15.40
C CYS A 144 -12.10 14.98 16.28
N ALA A 145 -11.80 14.19 17.32
CA ALA A 145 -12.76 13.57 18.23
C ALA A 145 -13.60 14.60 19.00
N LYS A 146 -13.05 15.80 19.21
CA LYS A 146 -13.71 16.92 19.89
C LYS A 146 -14.45 17.86 18.93
N CYS A 147 -14.43 17.60 17.62
CA CYS A 147 -15.16 18.43 16.67
C CYS A 147 -16.67 18.24 16.85
N ALA A 148 -17.39 19.28 17.25
CA ALA A 148 -18.83 19.21 17.49
C ALA A 148 -19.63 18.82 16.23
N VAL A 149 -19.14 19.20 15.04
CA VAL A 149 -19.76 18.83 13.76
C VAL A 149 -19.51 17.36 13.42
N CYS A 150 -18.29 16.85 13.65
CA CYS A 150 -17.98 15.43 13.50
C CYS A 150 -18.49 14.56 14.66
N GLY A 151 -18.89 15.14 15.78
CA GLY A 151 -19.55 14.42 16.88
C GLY A 151 -21.05 14.30 16.68
N SER A 152 -21.65 15.18 15.86
CA SER A 152 -23.09 15.18 15.54
C SER A 152 -23.43 14.47 14.23
N SER A 153 -22.44 14.21 13.37
CA SER A 153 -22.60 13.35 12.19
C SER A 153 -22.56 11.87 12.59
N PRO A 154 -23.47 11.01 12.08
CA PRO A 154 -23.51 9.59 12.41
C PRO A 154 -22.20 8.83 12.14
N ARG A 155 -21.48 9.19 11.08
CA ARG A 155 -20.17 8.61 10.69
C ARG A 155 -18.99 9.46 11.15
N GLY A 156 -19.30 10.63 11.69
CA GLY A 156 -18.32 11.56 12.19
C GLY A 156 -17.35 12.15 11.18
N ARG A 157 -17.84 12.27 9.95
CA ARG A 157 -17.21 12.94 8.80
C ARG A 157 -18.11 14.08 8.32
N GLY A 158 -18.55 14.93 9.25
CA GLY A 158 -19.53 15.99 8.97
C GLY A 158 -18.93 17.37 8.72
N CYS A 159 -17.67 17.56 9.08
CA CYS A 159 -16.99 18.85 8.91
C CYS A 159 -16.18 18.83 7.61
N GLY A 160 -16.46 19.76 6.70
CA GLY A 160 -15.70 19.91 5.45
C GLY A 160 -14.21 20.26 5.65
N ASP A 161 -13.83 20.74 6.84
CA ASP A 161 -12.43 21.04 7.18
C ASP A 161 -11.73 19.87 7.89
N CYS A 162 -12.49 18.92 8.44
CA CYS A 162 -11.93 17.67 8.92
C CYS A 162 -11.81 16.76 7.70
N GLY A 163 -10.65 16.76 7.04
CA GLY A 163 -10.43 15.91 5.87
C GLY A 163 -10.81 14.46 6.16
N GLY A 164 -11.34 13.76 5.15
CA GLY A 164 -11.65 12.33 5.28
C GLY A 164 -10.35 11.52 5.33
N VAL A 165 -10.16 10.71 6.38
CA VAL A 165 -9.16 9.65 6.33
C VAL A 165 -9.68 8.56 5.39
N GLY A 166 -8.97 8.31 4.30
CA GLY A 166 -9.24 7.19 3.39
C GLY A 166 -8.97 5.86 4.09
N VAL A 167 -7.74 5.35 3.97
CA VAL A 167 -7.32 4.11 4.62
C VAL A 167 -6.42 4.45 5.83
N THR A 168 -6.80 3.99 7.03
CA THR A 168 -5.99 4.14 8.26
C THR A 168 -4.86 3.10 8.32
N PRO A 169 -3.82 3.25 9.17
CA PRO A 169 -2.77 2.25 9.36
C PRO A 169 -3.30 0.83 9.64
N ARG A 170 -4.22 0.72 10.60
CA ARG A 170 -4.82 -0.57 11.00
C ARG A 170 -5.71 -1.14 9.90
N THR A 171 -6.47 -0.30 9.20
CA THR A 171 -7.27 -0.71 8.05
C THR A 171 -6.40 -1.22 6.91
N ALA A 172 -5.29 -0.52 6.59
CA ALA A 172 -4.33 -0.96 5.58
C ALA A 172 -3.69 -2.31 5.93
N PHE A 173 -3.33 -2.53 7.19
CA PHE A 173 -2.77 -3.81 7.65
C PHE A 173 -3.76 -4.96 7.50
N VAL A 174 -5.02 -4.76 7.91
CA VAL A 174 -6.07 -5.78 7.81
C VAL A 174 -6.39 -6.09 6.36
N LEU A 175 -6.49 -5.06 5.50
CA LEU A 175 -6.69 -5.23 4.07
C LEU A 175 -5.54 -5.99 3.41
N HIS A 176 -4.29 -5.66 3.77
CA HIS A 176 -3.12 -6.39 3.29
C HIS A 176 -3.18 -7.87 3.69
N ARG A 177 -3.53 -8.15 4.95
CA ARG A 177 -3.68 -9.54 5.45
C ARG A 177 -4.78 -10.30 4.70
N GLN A 178 -5.91 -9.66 4.45
CA GLN A 178 -7.01 -10.25 3.68
C GLN A 178 -6.59 -10.56 2.24
N LEU A 179 -5.95 -9.62 1.54
CA LEU A 179 -5.47 -9.82 0.17
C LEU A 179 -4.47 -10.98 0.10
N ARG A 180 -3.55 -11.06 1.06
CA ARG A 180 -2.58 -12.15 1.15
C ARG A 180 -3.22 -13.51 1.44
N ASP A 181 -4.21 -13.55 2.34
CA ASP A 181 -4.96 -14.77 2.64
C ASP A 181 -5.72 -15.27 1.39
N LEU A 182 -6.39 -14.37 0.67
CA LEU A 182 -7.07 -14.70 -0.58
C LEU A 182 -6.09 -15.13 -1.68
N ALA A 183 -4.93 -14.50 -1.80
CA ALA A 183 -3.88 -14.93 -2.72
C ALA A 183 -3.45 -16.38 -2.42
N ASP A 184 -3.10 -16.68 -1.17
CA ASP A 184 -2.65 -18.01 -0.74
C ASP A 184 -3.73 -19.08 -0.97
N LYS A 185 -5.00 -18.76 -0.67
CA LYS A 185 -6.14 -19.66 -0.95
C LYS A 185 -6.36 -19.88 -2.45
N THR A 186 -6.22 -18.82 -3.25
CA THR A 186 -6.39 -18.92 -4.72
C THR A 186 -5.26 -19.75 -5.35
N TYR A 187 -4.01 -19.58 -4.89
CA TYR A 187 -2.90 -20.45 -5.31
C TYR A 187 -3.18 -21.90 -4.95
N ARG A 188 -3.66 -22.19 -3.73
CA ARG A 188 -4.03 -23.55 -3.32
C ARG A 188 -5.15 -24.13 -4.18
N ALA A 189 -6.22 -23.38 -4.44
CA ALA A 189 -7.31 -23.80 -5.31
C ALA A 189 -6.84 -24.16 -6.72
N ALA A 190 -5.84 -23.43 -7.25
CA ALA A 190 -5.28 -23.71 -8.58
C ALA A 190 -4.40 -24.98 -8.62
N TYR A 191 -3.86 -25.44 -7.49
CA TYR A 191 -3.01 -26.64 -7.41
C TYR A 191 -3.71 -27.87 -6.82
N ASP A 192 -4.73 -27.66 -5.99
CA ASP A 192 -5.47 -28.68 -5.28
C ASP A 192 -6.98 -28.57 -5.62
N PRO A 193 -7.48 -29.42 -6.54
CA PRO A 193 -8.89 -29.44 -6.93
C PRO A 193 -9.85 -29.76 -5.79
N ASP A 194 -9.38 -30.35 -4.70
CA ASP A 194 -10.19 -30.70 -3.52
C ASP A 194 -10.28 -29.53 -2.51
N PHE A 195 -9.53 -28.45 -2.73
CA PHE A 195 -9.57 -27.24 -1.91
C PHE A 195 -10.78 -26.38 -2.29
N TRP A 196 -11.75 -26.25 -1.38
CA TRP A 196 -13.07 -25.66 -1.66
C TRP A 196 -13.31 -24.30 -1.00
N GLU A 197 -12.28 -23.64 -0.47
CA GLU A 197 -12.47 -22.32 0.15
C GLU A 197 -12.68 -21.23 -0.91
N HIS A 198 -13.71 -20.40 -0.71
CA HIS A 198 -14.00 -19.27 -1.58
C HIS A 198 -12.88 -18.23 -1.53
N SER A 199 -12.14 -18.11 -2.63
CA SER A 199 -11.01 -17.19 -2.79
C SER A 199 -11.16 -16.22 -3.97
N VAL A 200 -12.16 -16.46 -4.80
CA VAL A 200 -12.58 -15.61 -5.92
C VAL A 200 -14.11 -15.54 -5.95
N PRO A 201 -14.71 -14.55 -6.63
CA PRO A 201 -16.15 -14.52 -6.87
C PRO A 201 -16.68 -15.82 -7.50
N VAL A 202 -17.93 -16.17 -7.23
CA VAL A 202 -18.56 -17.40 -7.73
C VAL A 202 -18.48 -17.48 -9.25
N SER A 203 -18.70 -16.36 -9.94
CA SER A 203 -18.57 -16.23 -11.40
C SER A 203 -17.21 -16.68 -11.94
N ALA A 204 -16.14 -16.55 -11.15
CA ALA A 204 -14.77 -16.92 -11.52
C ALA A 204 -14.32 -18.29 -10.98
N GLY A 205 -15.13 -18.95 -10.14
CA GLY A 205 -14.74 -20.17 -9.41
C GLY A 205 -14.57 -21.42 -10.28
N THR A 206 -15.11 -21.43 -11.50
CA THR A 206 -15.03 -22.56 -12.45
C THR A 206 -13.99 -22.36 -13.56
N GLN A 207 -13.22 -21.27 -13.47
CA GLN A 207 -12.20 -20.94 -14.47
C GLN A 207 -10.98 -21.85 -14.37
N SER A 208 -10.15 -21.85 -15.42
CA SER A 208 -8.94 -22.69 -15.49
C SER A 208 -7.91 -22.38 -14.40
N ASP A 209 -7.04 -23.33 -14.07
CA ASP A 209 -5.92 -23.12 -13.13
C ASP A 209 -5.05 -21.92 -13.51
N TRP A 210 -4.78 -21.73 -14.80
CA TRP A 210 -4.04 -20.56 -15.31
C TRP A 210 -4.71 -19.24 -14.92
N PHE A 211 -6.05 -19.20 -15.00
CA PHE A 211 -6.84 -18.03 -14.63
C PHE A 211 -6.77 -17.78 -13.12
N LEU A 212 -6.94 -18.82 -12.31
CA LEU A 212 -6.86 -18.73 -10.85
C LEU A 212 -5.47 -18.28 -10.40
N LEU A 213 -4.40 -18.80 -11.01
CA LEU A 213 -3.03 -18.36 -10.73
C LEU A 213 -2.82 -16.85 -11.01
N HIS A 214 -3.47 -16.30 -12.03
CA HIS A 214 -3.42 -14.85 -12.29
C HIS A 214 -4.31 -14.05 -11.34
N CYS A 215 -5.43 -14.60 -10.87
CA CYS A 215 -6.20 -13.99 -9.78
C CYS A 215 -5.38 -13.93 -8.48
N ALA A 216 -4.68 -15.01 -8.13
CA ALA A 216 -3.80 -15.06 -6.97
C ALA A 216 -2.69 -13.98 -7.06
N ARG A 217 -2.10 -13.81 -8.24
CA ARG A 217 -1.13 -12.73 -8.51
C ARG A 217 -1.75 -11.33 -8.42
N ALA A 218 -2.97 -11.14 -8.89
CA ALA A 218 -3.64 -9.86 -8.78
C ALA A 218 -3.85 -9.46 -7.31
N TYR A 219 -4.19 -10.42 -6.43
CA TYR A 219 -4.21 -10.17 -4.98
C TYR A 219 -2.84 -9.80 -4.41
N ASP A 220 -1.77 -10.51 -4.80
CA ASP A 220 -0.40 -10.17 -4.41
C ASP A 220 -0.04 -8.74 -4.84
N ASP A 221 -0.48 -8.32 -6.02
CA ASP A 221 -0.18 -7.01 -6.58
C ASP A 221 -0.89 -5.87 -5.84
N LEU A 222 -2.14 -6.10 -5.45
CA LEU A 222 -2.92 -5.19 -4.61
C LEU A 222 -2.32 -5.11 -3.20
N ALA A 223 -1.88 -6.25 -2.64
CA ALA A 223 -1.19 -6.28 -1.35
C ALA A 223 0.16 -5.54 -1.40
N ALA A 224 0.89 -5.68 -2.51
CA ALA A 224 2.15 -4.98 -2.72
C ALA A 224 1.98 -3.45 -2.81
N ASP A 225 0.86 -2.95 -3.33
CA ASP A 225 0.56 -1.51 -3.30
C ASP A 225 0.43 -0.97 -1.86
N LEU A 226 -0.17 -1.74 -0.94
CA LEU A 226 -0.22 -1.40 0.48
C LEU A 226 1.17 -1.39 1.12
N LEU A 227 2.01 -2.36 0.77
CA LEU A 227 3.41 -2.39 1.22
C LEU A 227 4.27 -1.28 0.58
N ALA A 228 3.81 -0.69 -0.52
CA ALA A 228 4.41 0.52 -1.09
C ALA A 228 3.98 1.80 -0.34
N GLY A 229 3.10 1.69 0.66
CA GLY A 229 2.50 2.83 1.38
C GLY A 229 1.40 3.54 0.59
N GLY A 230 0.89 2.92 -0.48
CA GLY A 230 -0.20 3.43 -1.29
C GLY A 230 -1.52 2.71 -0.99
N ILE A 231 -2.63 3.31 -1.40
CA ILE A 231 -3.91 2.58 -1.47
C ILE A 231 -3.83 1.68 -2.72
N PRO A 232 -4.38 0.45 -2.70
CA PRO A 232 -4.41 -0.39 -3.89
C PRO A 232 -5.03 0.35 -5.08
N GLU A 233 -4.33 0.32 -6.22
CA GLU A 233 -4.76 0.97 -7.46
C GLU A 233 -4.98 -0.10 -8.53
N PRO A 234 -6.23 -0.59 -8.70
CA PRO A 234 -6.55 -1.57 -9.72
C PRO A 234 -6.17 -1.10 -11.13
N ARG A 235 -5.47 -1.97 -11.86
CA ARG A 235 -4.96 -1.65 -13.22
C ARG A 235 -5.70 -2.38 -14.34
N CYS A 236 -6.59 -3.30 -13.99
CA CYS A 236 -7.43 -4.05 -14.90
C CYS A 236 -8.73 -4.46 -14.18
N LEU A 237 -9.68 -5.01 -14.94
CA LEU A 237 -10.97 -5.46 -14.41
C LEU A 237 -10.80 -6.54 -13.33
N ALA A 238 -9.88 -7.47 -13.52
CA ALA A 238 -9.55 -8.52 -12.55
C ALA A 238 -9.17 -7.91 -11.18
N GLU A 239 -8.22 -6.97 -11.18
CA GLU A 239 -7.79 -6.31 -9.95
C GLU A 239 -8.95 -5.56 -9.29
N SER A 240 -9.82 -4.90 -10.07
CA SER A 240 -10.99 -4.20 -9.53
C SER A 240 -11.97 -5.16 -8.86
N VAL A 241 -12.33 -6.24 -9.54
CA VAL A 241 -13.28 -7.23 -9.00
C VAL A 241 -12.70 -7.92 -7.77
N LEU A 242 -11.46 -8.42 -7.85
CA LEU A 242 -10.82 -9.12 -6.76
C LEU A 242 -10.62 -8.19 -5.55
N PHE A 243 -10.31 -6.92 -5.78
CA PHE A 243 -10.23 -5.95 -4.69
C PHE A 243 -11.58 -5.73 -4.00
N GLY A 244 -12.66 -5.56 -4.78
CA GLY A 244 -14.02 -5.47 -4.25
C GLY A 244 -14.42 -6.71 -3.45
N TYR A 245 -14.14 -7.90 -3.99
CA TYR A 245 -14.36 -9.18 -3.32
C TYR A 245 -13.60 -9.29 -2.01
N ALA A 246 -12.34 -8.85 -2.00
CA ALA A 246 -11.51 -8.84 -0.80
C ALA A 246 -12.13 -7.99 0.29
N VAL A 247 -12.58 -6.77 -0.03
CA VAL A 247 -13.18 -5.84 0.93
C VAL A 247 -14.50 -6.37 1.48
N ASP A 248 -15.37 -6.89 0.63
CA ASP A 248 -16.67 -7.44 1.06
C ASP A 248 -16.49 -8.65 1.99
N GLY A 249 -15.47 -9.48 1.71
CA GLY A 249 -15.08 -10.62 2.52
C GLY A 249 -14.47 -10.28 3.89
N ILE A 250 -14.10 -9.03 4.18
CA ILE A 250 -13.45 -8.66 5.45
C ILE A 250 -14.36 -8.91 6.66
N GLY A 251 -15.69 -8.83 6.48
CA GLY A 251 -16.64 -9.17 7.54
C GLY A 251 -16.61 -10.67 7.93
N GLY A 252 -16.19 -11.55 7.02
CA GLY A 252 -16.04 -13.00 7.24
C GLY A 252 -14.60 -13.44 7.52
N PHE A 253 -13.62 -12.57 7.26
CA PHE A 253 -12.23 -12.76 7.66
C PHE A 253 -12.12 -12.76 9.18
N SER A 254 -11.33 -13.68 9.76
CA SER A 254 -11.11 -13.71 11.21
C SER A 254 -10.23 -12.53 11.63
N ILE A 255 -10.85 -11.35 11.75
CA ILE A 255 -10.26 -10.12 12.28
C ILE A 255 -9.62 -10.38 13.65
N GLU A 256 -10.16 -11.33 14.43
CA GLU A 256 -9.60 -11.75 15.72
C GLU A 256 -8.15 -12.25 15.61
N SER A 257 -7.82 -13.01 14.55
CA SER A 257 -6.44 -13.48 14.32
C SER A 257 -5.49 -12.34 14.01
N VAL A 258 -5.97 -11.30 13.31
CA VAL A 258 -5.19 -10.10 12.98
C VAL A 258 -5.05 -9.17 14.18
N HIS A 259 -6.05 -9.10 15.05
CA HIS A 259 -5.94 -8.38 16.31
C HIS A 259 -4.91 -9.01 17.26
N ALA A 260 -4.64 -10.32 17.16
CA ALA A 260 -3.59 -10.95 17.95
C ALA A 260 -2.17 -10.66 17.42
N ASP A 261 -2.04 -10.06 16.23
CA ASP A 261 -0.75 -9.75 15.63
C ASP A 261 -0.04 -8.60 16.38
N GLU A 262 1.20 -8.82 16.79
CA GLU A 262 2.01 -7.82 17.51
C GLU A 262 2.21 -6.54 16.69
N VAL A 263 2.38 -6.66 15.37
CA VAL A 263 2.49 -5.51 14.48
C VAL A 263 1.22 -4.68 14.54
N TYR A 264 0.06 -5.34 14.39
CA TYR A 264 -1.23 -4.66 14.43
C TYR A 264 -1.41 -3.84 15.71
N GLN A 265 -1.01 -4.40 16.86
CA GLN A 265 -1.15 -3.74 18.16
C GLN A 265 -0.28 -2.48 18.31
N THR A 266 0.84 -2.40 17.59
CA THR A 266 1.72 -1.23 17.61
C THR A 266 1.27 -0.11 16.66
N LEU A 267 0.34 -0.39 15.73
CA LEU A 267 -0.15 0.60 14.78
C LEU A 267 -1.06 1.65 15.47
N PRO A 268 -0.96 2.93 15.07
CA PRO A 268 -1.82 3.99 15.59
C PRO A 268 -3.31 3.65 15.45
N THR A 269 -4.07 3.84 16.53
CA THR A 269 -5.53 3.73 16.53
C THR A 269 -6.16 4.96 15.88
N SER A 270 -7.22 4.75 15.12
CA SER A 270 -8.10 5.81 14.62
C SER A 270 -9.56 5.47 14.88
N ARG A 271 -10.40 6.51 15.04
CA ARG A 271 -11.86 6.33 15.06
C ARG A 271 -12.42 5.82 13.73
N PHE A 272 -11.64 5.93 12.66
CA PHE A 272 -11.99 5.54 11.30
C PHE A 272 -11.46 4.15 10.94
N ASP A 273 -10.84 3.45 11.89
CA ASP A 273 -10.43 2.07 11.68
C ASP A 273 -11.65 1.24 11.31
N TYR A 274 -11.55 0.44 10.24
CA TYR A 274 -12.61 -0.47 9.79
C TYR A 274 -13.91 0.17 9.30
N ASP A 275 -13.87 1.45 8.91
CA ASP A 275 -14.99 2.11 8.24
C ASP A 275 -15.12 1.62 6.78
N TRP A 276 -15.31 0.31 6.61
CA TRP A 276 -15.36 -0.39 5.32
C TRP A 276 -16.51 0.11 4.46
N GLU A 277 -17.64 0.45 5.07
CA GLU A 277 -18.79 1.01 4.37
C GLU A 277 -18.47 2.38 3.76
N PHE A 278 -17.74 3.24 4.48
CA PHE A 278 -17.26 4.50 3.92
C PHE A 278 -16.25 4.27 2.80
N LEU A 279 -15.31 3.34 3.00
CA LEU A 279 -14.35 2.99 1.95
C LEU A 279 -15.07 2.52 0.68
N ALA A 280 -16.06 1.63 0.82
CA ALA A 280 -16.78 0.99 -0.27
C ALA A 280 -17.65 1.98 -1.05
N ASN A 281 -18.40 2.82 -0.33
CA ASN A 281 -19.53 3.54 -0.93
C ASN A 281 -19.31 5.06 -1.02
N GLU A 282 -18.45 5.64 -0.20
CA GLU A 282 -18.40 7.10 -0.01
C GLU A 282 -17.03 7.72 -0.32
N SER A 283 -15.94 6.95 -0.17
CA SER A 283 -14.58 7.47 -0.34
C SER A 283 -14.15 7.62 -1.79
N GLY A 284 -14.84 6.94 -2.73
CA GLY A 284 -14.42 6.78 -4.12
C GLY A 284 -13.14 5.93 -4.30
N LEU A 285 -12.50 5.49 -3.20
CA LEU A 285 -11.30 4.65 -3.23
C LEU A 285 -11.62 3.21 -3.64
N LEU A 286 -12.86 2.78 -3.41
CA LEU A 286 -13.41 1.49 -3.80
C LEU A 286 -14.52 1.63 -4.83
N ASP A 287 -14.50 2.70 -5.64
CA ASP A 287 -15.42 2.84 -6.78
C ASP A 287 -15.06 1.78 -7.83
N VAL A 288 -15.51 0.55 -7.57
CA VAL A 288 -15.50 -0.54 -8.53
C VAL A 288 -16.44 -0.11 -9.65
N SER A 289 -15.89 0.04 -10.86
CA SER A 289 -16.70 0.35 -12.04
C SER A 289 -17.96 -0.53 -12.08
N ASP A 290 -19.08 -0.05 -12.60
CA ASP A 290 -20.32 -0.84 -12.73
C ASP A 290 -20.06 -2.26 -13.25
N ARG A 291 -19.12 -2.39 -14.21
CA ARG A 291 -18.67 -3.68 -14.76
C ARG A 291 -18.08 -4.64 -13.72
N ALA A 292 -17.34 -4.15 -12.74
CA ALA A 292 -16.78 -4.98 -11.67
C ALA A 292 -17.86 -5.41 -10.67
N HIS A 293 -18.88 -4.57 -10.45
CA HIS A 293 -20.03 -4.91 -9.63
C HIS A 293 -20.84 -6.07 -10.24
N ASP A 294 -21.01 -6.07 -11.57
CA ASP A 294 -21.68 -7.17 -12.29
C ASP A 294 -21.05 -8.54 -11.98
N PHE A 295 -19.71 -8.63 -11.86
CA PHE A 295 -19.03 -9.88 -11.54
C PHE A 295 -19.11 -10.31 -10.07
N LEU A 296 -19.26 -9.34 -9.16
CA LEU A 296 -19.41 -9.61 -7.73
C LEU A 296 -20.81 -10.18 -7.43
N GLU A 297 -21.83 -9.72 -8.15
CA GLU A 297 -23.22 -10.14 -7.93
C GLU A 297 -23.67 -11.30 -8.83
N ALA A 298 -22.99 -11.55 -9.96
CA ALA A 298 -23.38 -12.59 -10.90
C ALA A 298 -22.92 -14.01 -10.48
N ASP A 299 -23.81 -14.98 -10.63
CA ASP A 299 -23.48 -16.41 -10.57
C ASP A 299 -22.68 -16.87 -11.81
N VAL A 300 -22.91 -16.21 -12.96
CA VAL A 300 -22.24 -16.48 -14.24
C VAL A 300 -22.02 -15.15 -14.95
N ALA A 301 -20.77 -14.87 -15.32
CA ALA A 301 -20.45 -13.66 -16.09
C ALA A 301 -20.47 -13.92 -17.61
N GLU A 302 -20.76 -12.85 -18.37
CA GLU A 302 -20.80 -12.89 -19.84
C GLU A 302 -19.43 -13.23 -20.44
N GLU A 303 -19.41 -14.06 -21.50
CA GLU A 303 -18.18 -14.62 -22.06
C GLU A 303 -17.20 -13.56 -22.59
N ASP A 304 -17.71 -12.46 -23.12
CA ASP A 304 -16.94 -11.35 -23.69
C ASP A 304 -16.18 -10.55 -22.63
N LEU A 305 -16.66 -10.55 -21.38
CA LEU A 305 -16.00 -9.86 -20.28
C LEU A 305 -14.74 -10.59 -19.80
N TRP A 306 -14.62 -11.90 -20.02
CA TRP A 306 -13.41 -12.66 -19.68
C TRP A 306 -12.21 -12.26 -20.53
N ASP A 307 -12.43 -11.88 -21.79
CA ASP A 307 -11.38 -11.38 -22.68
C ASP A 307 -10.81 -10.04 -22.21
N GLU A 308 -11.57 -9.26 -21.44
CA GLU A 308 -11.15 -7.96 -20.89
C GLU A 308 -10.57 -8.07 -19.48
N TRP A 309 -10.75 -9.21 -18.80
CA TRP A 309 -10.45 -9.41 -17.39
C TRP A 309 -9.05 -8.95 -16.97
N PHE A 310 -8.02 -9.48 -17.62
CA PHE A 310 -6.62 -9.14 -17.33
C PHE A 310 -6.06 -8.03 -18.22
N LYS A 311 -6.87 -7.44 -19.11
CA LYS A 311 -6.39 -6.35 -19.97
C LYS A 311 -6.20 -5.08 -19.14
N PRO A 312 -5.03 -4.42 -19.23
CA PRO A 312 -4.82 -3.15 -18.56
C PRO A 312 -5.84 -2.10 -19.02
N TYR A 313 -6.28 -1.26 -18.09
CA TYR A 313 -7.07 -0.08 -18.43
C TYR A 313 -6.30 0.87 -19.35
N THR A 314 -7.04 1.67 -20.13
CA THR A 314 -6.44 2.66 -21.03
C THR A 314 -5.61 3.66 -20.22
N ASP A 315 -4.41 3.97 -20.70
CA ASP A 315 -3.46 4.89 -20.05
C ASP A 315 -2.94 4.47 -18.65
N VAL A 316 -3.20 3.23 -18.22
CA VAL A 316 -2.65 2.66 -16.99
C VAL A 316 -1.47 1.74 -17.30
N GLU A 317 -0.38 1.84 -16.52
CA GLU A 317 0.80 0.98 -16.69
C GLU A 317 0.50 -0.44 -16.21
N ALA A 318 0.56 -1.41 -17.12
CA ALA A 318 0.38 -2.83 -16.80
C ALA A 318 1.32 -3.31 -15.67
N ARG A 319 0.85 -4.28 -14.88
CA ARG A 319 1.70 -5.04 -13.95
C ARG A 319 2.79 -5.78 -14.73
N ASP A 320 3.91 -6.09 -14.08
CA ASP A 320 4.96 -6.90 -14.71
C ASP A 320 4.42 -8.32 -14.96
N THR A 321 4.41 -8.73 -16.23
CA THR A 321 3.92 -10.04 -16.66
C THR A 321 4.94 -11.15 -16.41
N ASN A 322 6.23 -10.83 -16.30
CA ASN A 322 7.34 -11.79 -16.27
C ASN A 322 7.75 -12.24 -14.87
N ARG A 323 7.14 -11.70 -13.82
CA ARG A 323 7.32 -12.21 -12.47
C ARG A 323 6.57 -13.54 -12.31
N GLY A 324 7.26 -14.51 -11.70
CA GLY A 324 6.75 -15.86 -11.51
C GLY A 324 5.53 -15.89 -10.58
N PHE A 325 4.86 -17.04 -10.53
CA PHE A 325 3.84 -17.31 -9.51
C PHE A 325 4.54 -17.62 -8.18
N CYS A 326 4.03 -17.08 -7.08
CA CYS A 326 4.52 -17.45 -5.75
C CYS A 326 4.14 -18.92 -5.50
N CYS A 327 5.13 -19.76 -5.19
CA CYS A 327 4.93 -21.15 -4.79
C CYS A 327 4.98 -21.27 -3.27
#